data_AF-A0A2E3CX82-F1
#
_entry.id   AF-A0A2E3CX82-F1
#
_cell.length_a   1.000
_cell.length_b   1.000
_cell.length_c   1.000
_cell.angle_alpha   90.00
_cell.angle_beta   90.00
_cell.angle_gamma   90.00
#
_symmetry.space_group_name_H-M   'P 1'
#
loop_
_entity.id
_entity.type
_entity.pdbx_description
1 polymer ?
#
loop_
_entity_poly.entity_id
_entity_poly.type
_entity_poly.pdbx_seq_one_letter_code
_entity_poly.pdbx_strand_id
1 'polypeptide(L)'
;MAKRNDVSITDVIHYLVETPWNSVDARILVVAAGTCNEKPFEAILNNDPGLHASADLYHDNVSPFTTSEYQSIRRKLKSAEPTEVIDHRGEPAPEGFESFQHFLYESMNEKHFGKKVFLNVPFEEKDQAKTLGAQWDSSKRQWFVLDKTVDIEEFNQWVPA
;
A
#
# COMPACT_ATOMS: atom_id res chain seq x y z
N MET A 1 -18.19 -6.78 -28.40
CA MET A 1 -17.19 -5.77 -27.95
C MET A 1 -17.14 -5.84 -26.44
N ALA A 2 -15.96 -6.02 -25.83
CA ALA A 2 -15.84 -5.94 -24.38
C ALA A 2 -16.19 -4.51 -23.92
N LYS A 3 -17.02 -4.37 -22.89
CA LYS A 3 -17.35 -3.07 -22.29
C LYS A 3 -16.03 -2.44 -21.83
N ARG A 4 -15.76 -1.21 -22.26
CA ARG A 4 -14.58 -0.45 -21.82
C ARG A 4 -14.74 -0.16 -20.33
N ASN A 5 -13.68 -0.39 -19.55
CA ASN A 5 -13.66 -0.01 -18.15
C ASN A 5 -13.79 1.51 -18.03
N ASP A 6 -14.73 1.96 -17.20
CA ASP A 6 -14.92 3.36 -16.90
C ASP A 6 -14.10 3.72 -15.66
N VAL A 7 -13.06 4.52 -15.84
CA VAL A 7 -12.11 4.90 -14.77
C VAL A 7 -12.16 6.40 -14.57
N SER A 8 -12.60 6.80 -13.38
CA SER A 8 -12.57 8.18 -12.91
C SER A 8 -11.52 8.33 -11.82
N ILE A 9 -10.82 9.46 -11.82
CA ILE A 9 -9.87 9.83 -10.77
C ILE A 9 -10.39 11.13 -10.19
N THR A 10 -10.56 11.18 -8.87
CA THR A 10 -11.11 12.35 -8.18
C THR A 10 -10.00 13.20 -7.57
N ASP A 11 -8.98 12.55 -7.04
CA ASP A 11 -7.90 13.20 -6.30
C ASP A 11 -6.57 12.59 -6.71
N VAL A 12 -5.58 13.45 -6.97
CA VAL A 12 -4.20 13.07 -7.28
C VAL A 12 -3.27 14.02 -6.57
N ILE A 13 -2.49 13.50 -5.62
CA ILE A 13 -1.49 14.26 -4.90
C ILE A 13 -0.12 13.71 -5.29
N HIS A 14 0.74 14.57 -5.81
CA HIS A 14 2.13 14.25 -6.07
C HIS A 14 2.99 14.72 -4.91
N TYR A 15 3.61 13.78 -4.20
CA TYR A 15 4.65 14.08 -3.22
C TYR A 15 6.02 14.00 -3.90
N LEU A 16 6.77 15.10 -3.86
CA LEU A 16 8.19 15.09 -4.20
C LEU A 16 8.96 14.63 -2.96
N VAL A 17 9.63 13.49 -3.05
CA VAL A 17 10.35 12.89 -1.92
C VAL A 17 11.79 12.57 -2.31
N GLU A 18 12.69 12.62 -1.32
CA GLU A 18 14.06 12.14 -1.49
C GLU A 18 14.12 10.61 -1.49
N THR A 19 15.08 10.06 -2.23
CA THR A 19 15.31 8.63 -2.25
C THR A 19 16.15 8.22 -1.05
N PRO A 20 15.75 7.21 -0.27
CA PRO A 20 16.74 6.46 0.48
C PRO A 20 17.62 5.75 -0.55
N TRP A 21 18.94 5.75 -0.34
CA TRP A 21 19.96 5.07 -1.17
C TRP A 21 20.42 5.78 -2.46
N ASN A 22 21.05 6.96 -2.35
CA ASN A 22 22.03 7.55 -3.29
C ASN A 22 21.84 7.23 -4.80
N SER A 23 20.63 7.39 -5.33
CA SER A 23 20.38 7.36 -6.77
C SER A 23 19.59 8.61 -7.15
N VAL A 24 20.29 9.43 -7.92
CA VAL A 24 19.92 10.64 -8.67
C VAL A 24 18.41 10.84 -8.87
N ASP A 25 17.95 12.04 -8.48
CA ASP A 25 16.65 12.67 -8.73
C ASP A 25 15.44 12.28 -7.88
N ALA A 26 14.55 13.28 -7.71
CA ALA A 26 13.37 13.24 -6.86
C ALA A 26 12.38 12.16 -7.31
N ARG A 27 11.86 11.38 -6.36
CA ARG A 27 10.74 10.46 -6.63
C ARG A 27 9.44 11.20 -6.53
N ILE A 28 8.55 10.95 -7.49
CA ILE A 28 7.16 11.39 -7.41
C ILE A 28 6.37 10.22 -6.85
N LEU A 29 5.97 10.32 -5.59
CA LEU A 29 5.00 9.40 -5.01
C LEU A 29 3.61 9.97 -5.25
N VAL A 30 2.78 9.24 -5.97
CA VAL A 30 1.44 9.67 -6.32
C VAL A 30 0.46 8.94 -5.42
N VAL A 31 -0.28 9.69 -4.61
CA VAL A 31 -1.46 9.16 -3.91
C VAL A 31 -2.68 9.59 -4.70
N ALA A 32 -3.51 8.63 -5.11
CA ALA A 32 -4.69 8.91 -5.90
C ALA A 32 -5.91 8.15 -5.42
N ALA A 33 -7.08 8.77 -5.55
CA ALA A 33 -8.37 8.17 -5.27
C ALA A 33 -9.27 8.25 -6.51
N GLY A 34 -10.17 7.28 -6.66
CA GLY A 34 -11.09 7.27 -7.79
C GLY A 34 -12.01 6.06 -7.78
N THR A 35 -12.65 5.83 -8.93
CA THR A 35 -13.51 4.67 -9.16
C THR A 35 -13.18 3.99 -10.49
N CYS A 36 -13.34 2.68 -10.54
CA CYS A 36 -13.31 1.90 -11.76
C CYS A 36 -14.55 1.02 -11.84
N ASN A 37 -15.41 1.26 -12.82
CA ASN A 37 -16.75 0.64 -12.91
C ASN A 37 -17.50 0.75 -11.58
N GLU A 38 -17.55 1.97 -11.02
CA GLU A 38 -18.18 2.31 -9.73
C GLU A 38 -17.50 1.74 -8.47
N LYS A 39 -16.53 0.83 -8.62
CA LYS A 39 -15.75 0.31 -7.48
C LYS A 39 -14.69 1.32 -7.05
N PRO A 40 -14.68 1.78 -5.79
CA PRO A 40 -13.70 2.75 -5.32
C PRO A 40 -12.31 2.11 -5.22
N PHE A 41 -11.29 2.92 -5.46
CA PHE A 41 -9.90 2.56 -5.21
C PHE A 41 -9.11 3.75 -4.69
N GLU A 42 -8.09 3.44 -3.92
CA GLU A 42 -6.96 4.32 -3.65
C GLU A 42 -5.69 3.68 -4.19
N ALA A 43 -4.68 4.49 -4.47
CA ALA A 43 -3.46 4.00 -5.09
C ALA A 43 -2.25 4.76 -4.59
N ILE A 44 -1.15 4.04 -4.37
CA ILE A 44 0.18 4.62 -4.31
C ILE A 44 0.91 4.24 -5.59
N LEU A 45 1.36 5.23 -6.37
CA LEU A 45 2.26 5.03 -7.50
C LEU A 45 3.64 5.57 -7.16
N ASN A 46 4.67 4.76 -7.40
CA ASN A 46 6.03 5.27 -7.47
C ASN A 46 6.31 5.65 -8.93
N ASN A 47 6.38 6.95 -9.21
CA ASN A 47 6.65 7.48 -10.53
C ASN A 47 8.08 8.04 -10.56
N ASP A 48 9.03 7.16 -10.83
CA ASP A 48 10.45 7.47 -10.94
C ASP A 48 10.83 7.57 -12.43
N PRO A 49 11.39 8.71 -12.91
CA PRO A 49 11.79 8.88 -14.31
C PRO A 49 12.98 7.98 -14.69
N GLY A 50 12.72 6.70 -14.94
CA GLY A 50 13.74 5.71 -15.34
C GLY A 50 13.61 4.36 -14.65
N LEU A 51 12.83 4.28 -13.56
CA LEU A 51 12.53 3.03 -12.87
C LEU A 51 11.11 2.53 -13.18
N HIS A 52 10.88 1.24 -12.93
CA HIS A 52 9.57 0.61 -13.08
C HIS A 52 8.53 1.34 -12.23
N ALA A 53 7.58 2.02 -12.87
CA ALA A 53 6.46 2.61 -12.15
C ALA A 53 5.59 1.51 -11.52
N SER A 54 5.77 1.20 -10.23
CA SER A 54 4.88 0.34 -9.45
C SER A 54 3.62 1.11 -9.09
N ALA A 55 2.51 0.39 -8.98
CA ALA A 55 1.22 0.94 -8.58
C ALA A 55 0.62 -0.07 -7.60
N ASP A 56 0.52 0.32 -6.34
CA ASP A 56 -0.14 -0.47 -5.31
C ASP A 56 -1.56 0.05 -5.19
N LEU A 57 -2.54 -0.79 -5.54
CA LEU A 57 -3.96 -0.46 -5.47
C LEU A 57 -4.55 -0.98 -4.17
N TYR A 58 -5.31 -0.11 -3.52
CA TYR A 58 -6.03 -0.35 -2.30
C TYR A 58 -7.53 -0.28 -2.61
N HIS A 59 -8.26 -1.33 -2.25
CA HIS A 59 -9.69 -1.41 -2.49
C HIS A 59 -10.33 -2.36 -1.48
N ASP A 60 -11.66 -2.36 -1.45
CA ASP A 60 -12.39 -3.35 -0.68
C ASP A 60 -12.16 -4.76 -1.29
N ASN A 61 -11.73 -5.71 -0.47
CA ASN A 61 -11.50 -7.09 -0.88
C ASN A 61 -12.80 -7.86 -1.17
N VAL A 62 -13.97 -7.31 -0.78
CA VAL A 62 -15.29 -7.89 -1.09
C VAL A 62 -15.54 -7.95 -2.61
N SER A 63 -14.99 -6.99 -3.38
CA SER A 63 -15.13 -6.97 -4.85
C SER A 63 -13.79 -6.66 -5.52
N PRO A 64 -12.95 -7.68 -5.74
CA PRO A 64 -11.63 -7.46 -6.32
C PRO A 64 -11.71 -6.94 -7.76
N PHE A 65 -10.69 -6.20 -8.16
CA PHE A 65 -10.54 -5.79 -9.56
C PHE A 65 -10.10 -6.98 -10.43
N THR A 66 -10.68 -7.05 -11.61
CA THR A 66 -10.17 -7.92 -12.68
C THR A 66 -8.84 -7.38 -13.21
N THR A 67 -8.06 -8.23 -13.88
CA THR A 67 -6.80 -7.82 -14.53
C THR A 67 -6.98 -6.65 -15.49
N SER A 68 -8.09 -6.60 -16.23
CA SER A 68 -8.34 -5.52 -17.19
C SER A 68 -8.66 -4.20 -16.49
N GLU A 69 -9.39 -4.22 -15.38
CA GLU A 69 -9.67 -3.05 -14.53
C GLU A 69 -8.38 -2.52 -13.93
N TYR A 70 -7.57 -3.38 -13.30
CA TYR A 70 -6.26 -3.02 -12.76
C TYR A 70 -5.37 -2.33 -13.82
N GLN A 71 -5.27 -2.90 -15.02
CA GLN A 71 -4.51 -2.32 -16.11
C GLN A 71 -5.07 -0.97 -16.59
N SER A 72 -6.40 -0.82 -16.57
CA SER A 72 -7.07 0.44 -16.95
C SER A 72 -6.81 1.54 -15.92
N ILE A 73 -6.92 1.20 -14.63
CA ILE A 73 -6.59 2.10 -13.50
C ILE A 73 -5.13 2.55 -13.60
N ARG A 74 -4.19 1.61 -13.68
CA ARG A 74 -2.75 1.93 -13.75
C ARG A 74 -2.41 2.78 -14.97
N ARG A 75 -3.06 2.56 -16.12
CA ARG A 75 -2.88 3.40 -17.30
C ARG A 75 -3.40 4.82 -17.08
N LYS A 76 -4.59 4.95 -16.48
CA LYS A 76 -5.20 6.26 -16.21
C LYS A 76 -4.39 7.06 -15.19
N LEU A 77 -3.89 6.42 -14.13
CA LEU A 77 -3.05 7.03 -13.09
C LEU A 77 -1.74 7.59 -13.66
N LYS A 78 -1.08 6.87 -14.56
CA LYS A 78 0.16 7.34 -15.21
C LYS A 78 0.00 8.62 -16.03
N SER A 79 -1.21 8.90 -16.51
CA SER A 79 -1.52 10.09 -17.31
C SER A 79 -2.36 11.11 -16.54
N ALA A 80 -2.59 10.90 -15.24
CA ALA A 80 -3.39 11.79 -14.43
C ALA A 80 -2.57 13.03 -14.08
N GLU A 81 -3.16 14.21 -14.22
CA GLU A 81 -2.55 15.45 -13.75
C GLU A 81 -2.76 15.55 -12.23
N PRO A 82 -1.77 16.03 -11.46
CA PRO A 82 -1.94 16.25 -10.04
C PRO A 82 -2.97 17.35 -9.78
N THR A 83 -3.90 17.08 -8.87
CA THR A 83 -4.73 18.11 -8.23
C THR A 83 -3.88 18.95 -7.28
N GLU A 84 -2.88 18.34 -6.64
CA GLU A 84 -1.97 18.98 -5.70
C GLU A 84 -0.55 18.41 -5.84
N VAL A 85 0.45 19.27 -5.61
CA VAL A 85 1.86 18.88 -5.54
C VAL A 85 2.44 19.36 -4.23
N ILE A 86 2.98 18.44 -3.43
CA ILE A 86 3.56 18.70 -2.11
C ILE A 86 5.05 18.35 -2.16
N ASP A 87 5.91 19.29 -1.80
CA ASP A 87 7.35 19.07 -1.73
C ASP A 87 7.74 18.66 -0.30
N HIS A 88 8.22 17.42 -0.16
CA HIS A 88 8.74 16.85 1.08
C HIS A 88 10.24 16.54 1.00
N ARG A 89 10.95 17.11 0.03
CA ARG A 89 12.41 17.00 -0.03
C ARG A 89 13.04 17.81 1.10
N GLY A 90 14.12 17.29 1.69
CA GLY A 90 14.78 17.89 2.85
C GLY A 90 14.02 17.79 4.18
N GLU A 91 12.74 17.38 4.17
CA GLU A 91 11.98 17.15 5.40
C GLU A 91 12.43 15.83 6.06
N PRO A 92 12.62 15.81 7.39
CA PRO A 92 12.93 14.58 8.08
C PRO A 92 11.77 13.59 7.98
N ALA A 93 12.09 12.29 8.03
CA ALA A 93 11.06 11.27 8.12
C ALA A 93 10.19 11.50 9.38
N PRO A 94 8.88 11.23 9.31
CA PRO A 94 8.02 11.25 10.49
C PRO A 94 8.58 10.35 11.60
N GLU A 95 8.35 10.73 12.86
CA GLU A 95 8.86 9.98 14.02
C GLU A 95 8.41 8.52 13.98
N GLY A 96 9.37 7.60 14.16
CA GLY A 96 9.12 6.16 14.10
C GLY A 96 9.14 5.55 12.68
N PHE A 97 9.38 6.36 11.64
CA PHE A 97 9.46 5.88 10.25
C PHE A 97 10.83 6.15 9.63
N GLU A 98 11.25 5.26 8.74
CA GLU A 98 12.55 5.36 8.05
C GLU A 98 12.55 6.41 6.93
N SER A 99 11.39 6.71 6.37
CA SER A 99 11.20 7.69 5.30
C SER A 99 9.73 8.11 5.20
N PHE A 100 9.46 9.21 4.51
CA PHE A 100 8.08 9.60 4.20
C PHE A 100 7.36 8.56 3.33
N GLN A 101 8.08 7.90 2.41
CA GLN A 101 7.52 6.79 1.65
C GLN A 101 7.07 5.65 2.59
N HIS A 102 7.92 5.21 3.52
CA HIS A 102 7.55 4.19 4.51
C HIS A 102 6.31 4.62 5.31
N PHE A 103 6.27 5.87 5.78
CA PHE A 103 5.12 6.42 6.48
C PHE A 103 3.81 6.33 5.67
N LEU A 104 3.83 6.72 4.40
CA LEU A 104 2.63 6.68 3.56
C LEU A 104 2.13 5.26 3.29
N TYR A 105 3.05 4.32 3.02
CA TYR A 105 2.70 2.91 2.84
C TYR A 105 2.09 2.32 4.12
N GLU A 106 2.66 2.58 5.29
CA GLU A 106 2.10 2.12 6.57
C GLU A 106 0.74 2.78 6.86
N SER A 107 0.58 4.08 6.58
CA SER A 107 -0.69 4.78 6.77
C SER A 107 -1.81 4.23 5.87
N MET A 108 -1.49 3.95 4.60
CA MET A 108 -2.43 3.33 3.67
C MET A 108 -2.77 1.89 4.05
N ASN A 109 -1.76 1.12 4.48
CA ASN A 109 -1.96 -0.23 4.98
C ASN A 109 -2.86 -0.24 6.22
N GLU A 110 -2.64 0.65 7.19
CA GLU A 110 -3.48 0.75 8.40
C GLU A 110 -4.93 1.13 8.04
N LYS A 111 -5.10 2.08 7.10
CA LYS A 111 -6.43 2.47 6.63
C LYS A 111 -7.21 1.30 6.03
N HIS A 112 -6.60 0.53 5.12
CA HIS A 112 -7.30 -0.50 4.33
C HIS A 112 -7.27 -1.89 4.96
N PHE A 113 -6.18 -2.26 5.63
CA PHE A 113 -5.96 -3.60 6.18
C PHE A 113 -5.91 -3.61 7.71
N GLY A 114 -5.79 -2.44 8.34
CA GLY A 114 -5.82 -2.32 9.79
C GLY A 114 -4.44 -2.38 10.43
N LYS A 115 -4.39 -2.39 11.76
CA LYS A 115 -3.14 -2.31 12.52
C LYS A 115 -2.42 -3.66 12.53
N LYS A 116 -1.09 -3.60 12.56
CA LYS A 116 -0.25 -4.79 12.78
C LYS A 116 -0.41 -5.26 14.23
N VAL A 117 -0.87 -6.49 14.40
CA VAL A 117 -0.84 -7.22 15.68
C VAL A 117 0.33 -8.19 15.62
N PHE A 118 1.35 -7.97 16.44
CA PHE A 118 2.54 -8.82 16.49
C PHE A 118 2.27 -10.10 17.29
N LEU A 119 2.80 -11.21 16.79
CA LEU A 119 2.55 -12.55 17.28
C LEU A 119 3.86 -13.20 17.73
N ASN A 120 3.81 -13.89 18.87
CA ASN A 120 4.88 -14.73 19.39
C ASN A 120 4.68 -16.17 18.92
N VAL A 121 4.97 -16.43 17.65
CA VAL A 121 4.79 -17.76 17.04
C VAL A 121 6.07 -18.60 17.20
N PRO A 122 6.02 -19.76 17.89
CA PRO A 122 7.11 -20.72 17.91
C PRO A 122 7.48 -21.21 16.50
N PHE A 123 8.73 -21.64 16.29
CA PHE A 123 9.19 -22.04 14.96
C PHE A 123 8.41 -23.25 14.41
N GLU A 124 7.97 -24.14 15.28
CA GLU A 124 7.18 -25.33 14.98
C GLU A 124 5.78 -24.99 14.46
N GLU A 125 5.26 -23.82 14.85
CA GLU A 125 3.87 -23.40 14.59
C GLU A 125 3.76 -22.34 13.47
N LYS A 126 4.90 -21.92 12.93
CA LYS A 126 4.98 -20.88 11.89
C LYS A 126 4.14 -21.19 10.64
N ASP A 127 4.07 -22.47 10.26
CA ASP A 127 3.35 -22.88 9.05
C ASP A 127 1.83 -22.81 9.29
N GLN A 128 1.38 -23.07 10.53
CA GLN A 128 0.00 -22.88 10.94
C GLN A 128 -0.36 -21.39 10.94
N ALA A 129 0.45 -20.55 11.58
CA ALA A 129 0.23 -19.10 11.60
C ALA A 129 0.18 -18.52 10.18
N LYS A 130 1.11 -18.93 9.31
CA LYS A 130 1.13 -18.52 7.90
C LYS A 130 -0.11 -18.96 7.14
N THR A 131 -0.61 -20.17 7.39
CA THR A 131 -1.82 -20.70 6.74
C THR A 131 -3.07 -19.90 7.14
N LEU A 132 -3.12 -19.39 8.37
CA LEU A 132 -4.18 -18.50 8.86
C LEU A 132 -4.06 -17.07 8.33
N GLY A 133 -2.97 -16.74 7.62
CA GLY A 133 -2.75 -15.40 7.03
C GLY A 133 -1.74 -14.52 7.75
N ALA A 134 -1.00 -15.04 8.74
CA ALA A 134 0.11 -14.30 9.34
C ALA A 134 1.22 -14.03 8.32
N GLN A 135 1.83 -12.86 8.46
CA GLN A 135 2.93 -12.37 7.64
C GLN A 135 4.17 -12.19 8.51
N TRP A 136 5.35 -12.22 7.89
CA TRP A 136 6.62 -12.07 8.58
C TRP A 136 7.17 -10.65 8.40
N ASP A 137 7.39 -9.95 9.50
CA ASP A 137 8.11 -8.67 9.52
C ASP A 137 9.60 -8.96 9.69
N SER A 138 10.39 -8.78 8.63
CA SER A 138 11.83 -9.04 8.64
C SER A 138 12.63 -8.01 9.45
N SER A 139 12.09 -6.80 9.63
CA SER A 139 12.73 -5.73 10.39
C SER A 139 12.67 -6.04 11.90
N LYS A 140 11.49 -6.43 12.39
CA LYS A 140 11.28 -6.83 13.79
C LYS A 140 11.59 -8.29 14.07
N ARG A 141 11.73 -9.09 13.01
CA ARG A 141 11.87 -10.56 13.07
C ARG A 141 10.74 -11.19 13.88
N GLN A 142 9.51 -10.76 13.59
CA GLN A 142 8.31 -11.22 14.27
C GLN A 142 7.20 -11.49 13.26
N TRP A 143 6.32 -12.41 13.61
CA TRP A 143 5.07 -12.62 12.88
C TRP A 143 4.08 -11.51 13.21
N PHE A 144 3.22 -11.17 12.25
CA PHE A 144 2.15 -10.22 12.47
C PHE A 144 0.92 -10.55 11.62
N VAL A 145 -0.22 -10.03 12.02
CA VAL A 145 -1.45 -10.00 11.22
C VAL A 145 -1.97 -8.57 11.13
N LEU A 146 -2.83 -8.30 10.16
CA LEU A 146 -3.52 -7.01 10.02
C LEU A 146 -4.96 -7.19 10.48
N ASP A 147 -5.39 -6.43 11.49
CA ASP A 147 -6.62 -6.68 12.26
C ASP A 147 -7.94 -6.55 11.48
N LYS A 148 -7.93 -6.00 10.25
CA LYS A 148 -9.11 -6.01 9.36
C LYS A 148 -9.09 -7.12 8.32
N THR A 149 -7.99 -7.88 8.20
CA THR A 149 -7.82 -8.90 7.16
C THR A 149 -8.07 -10.32 7.64
N VAL A 150 -7.96 -10.56 8.94
CA VAL A 150 -8.13 -11.87 9.57
C VAL A 150 -8.93 -11.74 10.85
N ASP A 151 -9.51 -12.86 11.31
CA ASP A 151 -10.08 -12.94 12.64
C ASP A 151 -8.94 -13.11 13.67
N ILE A 152 -8.75 -12.11 14.52
CA ILE A 152 -7.68 -12.12 15.54
C ILE A 152 -7.88 -13.28 16.53
N GLU A 153 -9.11 -13.75 16.73
CA GLU A 153 -9.40 -14.84 17.66
C GLU A 153 -8.70 -16.15 17.25
N GLU A 154 -8.46 -16.36 15.95
CA GLU A 154 -7.70 -17.51 15.41
C GLU A 154 -6.23 -17.50 15.84
N PHE A 155 -5.73 -16.35 16.30
CA PHE A 155 -4.33 -16.14 16.70
C PHE A 155 -4.16 -15.98 18.22
N ASN A 156 -5.21 -16.13 19.03
CA ASN A 156 -5.18 -15.90 20.48
C ASN A 156 -4.04 -16.64 21.21
N GLN A 157 -3.63 -17.82 20.71
CA GLN A 157 -2.52 -18.59 21.30
C GLN A 157 -1.13 -17.96 21.09
N TRP A 158 -0.98 -17.03 20.14
CA TRP A 158 0.27 -16.33 19.84
C TRP A 158 0.23 -14.83 20.15
N VAL A 159 -0.94 -14.28 20.47
CA VAL A 159 -1.04 -12.88 20.93
C VAL A 159 -0.36 -12.79 22.32
N PRO A 160 0.62 -11.88 22.51
CA PRO A 160 1.23 -11.68 23.81
C PRO A 160 0.18 -11.29 24.85
N ALA A 161 0.20 -11.94 26.03
CA ALA A 161 -0.70 -11.65 27.14
C ALA A 161 -0.52 -10.23 27.72
#